data_AF-A0A820KPC3-F1
#
_entry.id   AF-A0A820KPC3-F1
#
_cell.length_a   1.000
_cell.length_b   1.000
_cell.length_c   1.000
_cell.angle_alpha   90.00
_cell.angle_beta   90.00
_cell.angle_gamma   90.00
#
_symmetry.space_group_name_H-M   'P 1'
#
loop_
_entity.id
_entity.type
_entity.pdbx_description
1 polymer ?
#
loop_
_entity_poly.entity_id
_entity_poly.type
_entity_poly.pdbx_seq_one_letter_code
_entity_poly.pdbx_strand_id
1 'polypeptide(L)'
;MLPIIVQFFSKFGVKHGILEFIEQEHESADPLFNNIKYVIEASGLNLNQLVSIGSDNTNVNVGNNHSVFALFNKLLSRLIKGNCYSHILHNSVKHGNEYLLFDIEGVLLKIYSHFGRSSIRSHELTRYFEFAEQEQKVILKHIRIRWLSLLQSIERLIAVNPVIKSYFLNLENNEYPDLLLKFFTSNKGECSLYFLANVLPEVQAANLSLEREYTTGVNLHNIITSLIRKLNNHLQDDFWLSFIRSVISYIEKYYNNNAPFYESISIFNEINIDKIEWKNIQHCSSYISDEMLDIDGLYNDFNNIKSKYIELKEKYGGINQQIKLFLSSNLGVSKQNEARVNDGNGQSQSLCDECEDIHDFDSDDDEYDAKYHKNQKENHSVRVDHLWAYLLHGENVPNLKKLVQFVFSIPASNAFCETIFIYMKYLWNDSRNRMNHDLVEAELKIKMNTHFTCTQFYDYLLNEPDLLKQIRSSDKYSRVAKVPRIAE
;
A
#
# COMPACT_ATOMS: atom_id res chain seq x y z
N MET A 1 -4.16 -10.20 16.05
CA MET A 1 -3.67 -8.85 16.36
C MET A 1 -4.04 -7.90 15.22
N LEU A 2 -4.79 -6.85 15.53
CA LEU A 2 -5.17 -5.78 14.60
C LEU A 2 -4.30 -4.54 14.86
N PRO A 3 -3.43 -4.09 13.94
CA PRO A 3 -2.63 -2.90 14.14
C PRO A 3 -3.48 -1.62 14.05
N ILE A 4 -3.31 -0.72 15.01
CA ILE A 4 -3.78 0.66 14.96
C ILE A 4 -2.63 1.57 14.60
N ILE A 5 -2.80 2.28 13.49
CA ILE A 5 -1.75 3.05 12.84
C ILE A 5 -2.18 4.52 12.81
N VAL A 6 -1.21 5.42 13.00
CA VAL A 6 -1.37 6.86 12.76
C VAL A 6 -0.62 7.25 11.49
N GLN A 7 -1.27 8.04 10.63
CA GLN A 7 -0.63 8.77 9.52
C GLN A 7 -0.70 10.26 9.83
N PHE A 8 0.42 10.97 9.67
CA PHE A 8 0.48 12.41 9.90
C PHE A 8 1.54 13.09 9.03
N PHE A 9 1.39 14.39 8.83
CA PHE A 9 2.41 15.21 8.17
C PHE A 9 3.39 15.80 9.19
N SER A 10 4.64 15.39 9.10
CA SER A 10 5.74 15.83 9.97
C SER A 10 6.56 16.97 9.34
N LYS A 11 7.56 17.47 10.08
CA LYS A 11 8.57 18.40 9.54
C LYS A 11 9.42 17.81 8.39
N PHE A 12 9.29 16.51 8.09
CA PHE A 12 10.01 15.80 7.04
C PHE A 12 9.10 15.13 6.02
N GLY A 13 7.81 15.51 5.96
CA GLY A 13 6.83 14.92 5.06
C GLY A 13 5.91 13.93 5.75
N VAL A 14 5.23 13.10 4.97
CA VAL A 14 4.27 12.12 5.47
C VAL A 14 5.00 11.04 6.26
N LYS A 15 4.45 10.70 7.43
CA LYS A 15 4.95 9.65 8.31
C LYS A 15 3.81 8.77 8.80
N HIS A 16 4.17 7.52 9.05
CA HIS A 16 3.31 6.50 9.63
C HIS A 16 3.93 5.98 10.92
N GLY A 17 3.09 5.50 11.82
CA GLY A 17 3.54 4.82 13.03
C GLY A 17 2.47 3.91 13.58
N ILE A 18 2.89 2.81 14.18
CA ILE A 18 2.05 1.90 14.95
C ILE A 18 1.83 2.53 16.33
N LEU A 19 0.57 2.75 16.70
CA LEU A 19 0.20 3.15 18.06
C LEU A 19 0.11 1.92 18.96
N GLU A 20 -0.72 0.95 18.57
CA GLU A 20 -0.99 -0.24 19.37
C GLU A 20 -1.50 -1.39 18.51
N PHE A 21 -1.43 -2.62 19.00
CA PHE A 21 -2.15 -3.77 18.44
C PHE A 21 -3.31 -4.14 19.36
N ILE A 22 -4.49 -4.33 18.77
CA ILE A 22 -5.67 -4.76 19.50
C ILE A 22 -5.88 -6.26 19.29
N GLU A 23 -6.14 -6.96 20.39
CA GLU A 23 -6.66 -8.33 20.40
C GLU A 23 -8.12 -8.28 20.84
N GLN A 24 -9.02 -8.86 20.04
CA GLN A 24 -10.43 -8.94 20.38
C GLN A 24 -11.05 -10.18 19.74
N GLU A 25 -11.99 -10.81 20.47
CA GLU A 25 -12.70 -12.00 20.01
C GLU A 25 -13.81 -11.67 19.00
N HIS A 26 -14.31 -10.43 18.99
CA HIS A 26 -15.44 -10.00 18.17
C HIS A 26 -15.09 -8.75 17.36
N GLU A 27 -15.26 -8.83 16.05
CA GLU A 27 -14.98 -7.75 15.08
C GLU A 27 -16.25 -6.94 14.75
N SER A 28 -17.07 -6.60 15.75
CA SER A 28 -18.23 -5.73 15.54
C SER A 28 -17.85 -4.25 15.69
N ALA A 29 -18.73 -3.35 15.22
CA ALA A 29 -18.41 -1.93 15.12
C ALA A 29 -18.16 -1.24 16.48
N ASP A 30 -18.94 -1.56 17.52
CA ASP A 30 -18.84 -0.88 18.82
C ASP A 30 -17.56 -1.22 19.60
N PRO A 31 -17.16 -2.50 19.76
CA PRO A 31 -15.88 -2.84 20.38
C PRO A 31 -14.68 -2.24 19.65
N LEU A 32 -14.67 -2.32 18.31
CA LEU A 32 -13.64 -1.70 17.48
C LEU A 32 -13.55 -0.20 17.71
N PHE A 33 -14.68 0.49 17.65
CA PHE A 33 -14.76 1.93 17.90
C PHE A 33 -14.21 2.30 19.28
N ASN A 34 -14.64 1.61 20.34
CA ASN A 34 -14.20 1.88 21.70
C ASN A 34 -12.70 1.63 21.88
N ASN A 35 -12.18 0.54 21.33
CA ASN A 35 -10.76 0.19 21.41
C ASN A 35 -9.90 1.20 20.63
N ILE A 36 -10.30 1.56 19.41
CA ILE A 36 -9.58 2.57 18.60
C ILE A 36 -9.57 3.92 19.32
N LYS A 37 -10.72 4.34 19.88
CA LYS A 37 -10.82 5.58 20.65
C LYS A 37 -9.89 5.56 21.86
N TYR A 38 -9.91 4.46 22.63
CA TYR A 38 -9.02 4.28 23.77
C TYR A 38 -7.54 4.37 23.38
N VAL A 39 -7.13 3.70 22.30
CA VAL A 39 -5.74 3.72 21.81
C VAL A 39 -5.31 5.15 21.43
N ILE A 40 -6.17 5.92 20.76
CA ILE A 40 -5.89 7.32 20.42
C ILE A 40 -5.66 8.14 21.70
N GLU A 41 -6.59 8.05 22.66
CA GLU A 41 -6.53 8.83 23.91
C GLU A 41 -5.35 8.41 24.80
N ALA A 42 -5.09 7.10 24.92
CA ALA A 42 -3.99 6.54 25.70
C ALA A 42 -2.61 6.89 25.10
N SER A 43 -2.55 7.10 23.78
CA SER A 43 -1.33 7.57 23.09
C SER A 43 -1.09 9.08 23.26
N GLY A 44 -1.93 9.78 24.03
CA GLY A 44 -1.84 11.23 24.25
C GLY A 44 -2.27 12.07 23.04
N LEU A 45 -2.93 11.47 22.05
CA LEU A 45 -3.41 12.17 20.87
C LEU A 45 -4.78 12.80 21.14
N ASN A 46 -4.97 14.02 20.64
CA ASN A 46 -6.24 14.69 20.75
C ASN A 46 -7.20 14.20 19.67
N LEU A 47 -8.30 13.58 20.09
CA LEU A 47 -9.34 13.09 19.18
C LEU A 47 -9.90 14.21 18.27
N ASN A 48 -9.94 15.46 18.73
CA ASN A 48 -10.36 16.61 17.94
C ASN A 48 -9.36 16.99 16.82
N GLN A 49 -8.22 16.32 16.70
CA GLN A 49 -7.28 16.48 15.57
C GLN A 49 -7.42 15.35 14.54
N LEU A 50 -8.23 14.33 14.79
CA LEU A 50 -8.48 13.25 13.83
C LEU A 50 -9.18 13.81 12.59
N VAL A 51 -8.61 13.60 11.41
CA VAL A 51 -9.15 14.13 10.13
C VAL A 51 -9.80 13.05 9.28
N SER A 52 -9.32 11.81 9.38
CA SER A 52 -9.79 10.69 8.58
C SER A 52 -9.55 9.37 9.29
N ILE A 53 -10.37 8.37 8.96
CA ILE A 53 -10.15 6.98 9.36
C ILE A 53 -10.02 6.16 8.08
N GLY A 54 -8.87 5.50 7.94
CA GLY A 54 -8.56 4.60 6.84
C GLY A 54 -8.69 3.13 7.26
N SER A 55 -9.39 2.33 6.44
CA SER A 55 -9.60 0.90 6.70
C SER A 55 -10.09 0.19 5.42
N ASP A 56 -10.19 -1.15 5.47
CA ASP A 56 -10.93 -1.90 4.46
C ASP A 56 -12.39 -1.48 4.40
N ASN A 57 -12.96 -1.55 3.19
CA ASN A 57 -14.32 -1.07 2.91
C ASN A 57 -15.41 -2.07 3.34
N THR A 58 -15.22 -2.81 4.43
CA THR A 58 -16.23 -3.71 4.98
C THR A 58 -17.38 -2.91 5.63
N ASN A 59 -18.56 -3.52 5.72
CA ASN A 59 -19.72 -2.87 6.33
C ASN A 59 -19.47 -2.44 7.79
N VAL A 60 -18.72 -3.24 8.56
CA VAL A 60 -18.35 -2.94 9.95
C VAL A 60 -17.49 -1.68 10.04
N ASN A 61 -16.60 -1.46 9.08
CA ASN A 61 -15.66 -0.33 9.12
C ASN A 61 -16.25 0.95 8.54
N VAL A 62 -16.91 0.87 7.37
CA VAL A 62 -17.29 2.06 6.58
C VAL A 62 -18.79 2.17 6.26
N GLY A 63 -19.62 1.24 6.75
CA GLY A 63 -21.07 1.23 6.52
C GLY A 63 -21.76 2.53 6.96
N ASN A 64 -22.88 2.88 6.34
CA ASN A 64 -23.50 4.19 6.53
C ASN A 64 -24.28 4.33 7.85
N ASN A 65 -24.86 3.24 8.37
CA ASN A 65 -25.78 3.30 9.51
C ASN A 65 -25.07 2.99 10.84
N HIS A 66 -24.38 1.84 10.91
CA HIS A 66 -23.68 1.36 12.09
C HIS A 66 -22.35 0.75 11.69
N SER A 67 -21.28 1.52 11.85
CA SER A 67 -19.91 1.16 11.50
C SER A 67 -18.95 1.97 12.36
N VAL A 68 -17.68 1.56 12.42
CA VAL A 68 -16.62 2.31 13.10
C VAL A 68 -16.60 3.76 12.62
N PHE A 69 -16.61 3.98 11.29
CA PHE A 69 -16.67 5.32 10.72
C PHE A 69 -17.94 6.07 11.13
N ALA A 70 -19.12 5.44 11.05
CA ALA A 70 -20.38 6.10 11.40
C ALA A 70 -20.43 6.50 12.89
N LEU A 71 -19.83 5.70 13.77
CA LEU A 71 -19.71 6.01 15.20
C LEU A 71 -18.77 7.19 15.44
N PHE A 72 -17.59 7.21 14.81
CA PHE A 72 -16.69 8.37 14.90
C PHE A 72 -17.29 9.63 14.26
N ASN A 73 -18.02 9.50 13.15
CA ASN A 73 -18.65 10.64 12.46
C ASN A 73 -19.78 11.28 13.30
N LYS A 74 -20.41 10.53 14.21
CA LYS A 74 -21.34 11.09 15.22
C LYS A 74 -20.62 11.95 16.26
N LEU A 75 -19.36 11.65 16.57
CA LEU A 75 -18.53 12.45 17.47
C LEU A 75 -17.84 13.62 16.76
N LEU A 76 -17.40 13.39 15.52
CA LEU A 76 -16.61 14.30 14.70
C LEU A 76 -17.25 14.38 13.31
N SER A 77 -18.23 15.25 13.13
CA SER A 77 -18.97 15.39 11.85
C SER A 77 -18.11 15.86 10.68
N ARG A 78 -16.91 16.38 10.96
CA ARG A 78 -15.90 16.83 9.97
C ARG A 78 -15.01 15.70 9.45
N LEU A 79 -15.23 14.46 9.86
CA LEU A 79 -14.35 13.34 9.54
C LEU A 79 -14.48 12.93 8.07
N ILE A 80 -13.35 12.76 7.39
CA ILE A 80 -13.31 12.28 6.02
C ILE A 80 -13.22 10.76 6.00
N LYS A 81 -14.10 10.11 5.23
CA LYS A 81 -14.07 8.66 5.03
C LYS A 81 -12.87 8.25 4.16
N GLY A 82 -11.84 7.69 4.79
CA GLY A 82 -10.63 7.18 4.14
C GLY A 82 -10.85 5.79 3.54
N ASN A 83 -11.71 5.68 2.53
CA ASN A 83 -11.92 4.41 1.83
C ASN A 83 -10.57 3.88 1.29
N CYS A 84 -10.32 2.58 1.43
CA CYS A 84 -9.16 1.96 0.80
C CYS A 84 -9.40 1.81 -0.71
N TYR A 85 -8.76 2.65 -1.51
CA TYR A 85 -8.91 2.58 -2.97
C TYR A 85 -8.26 1.33 -3.57
N SER A 86 -7.21 0.78 -2.96
CA SER A 86 -6.65 -0.52 -3.39
C SER A 86 -7.68 -1.64 -3.30
N HIS A 87 -8.46 -1.67 -2.21
CA HIS A 87 -9.57 -2.61 -2.04
C HIS A 87 -10.74 -2.31 -3.00
N ILE A 88 -11.02 -1.04 -3.30
CA ILE A 88 -12.02 -0.66 -4.33
C ILE A 88 -11.60 -1.18 -5.71
N LEU A 89 -10.33 -1.00 -6.11
CA LEU A 89 -9.81 -1.48 -7.39
C LEU A 89 -9.84 -3.01 -7.48
N HIS A 90 -9.50 -3.70 -6.38
CA HIS A 90 -9.64 -5.15 -6.32
C HIS A 90 -11.09 -5.59 -6.57
N ASN A 91 -12.03 -5.02 -5.82
CA ASN A 91 -13.43 -5.39 -5.92
C ASN A 91 -14.05 -5.00 -7.26
N SER A 92 -13.62 -3.90 -7.89
CA SER A 92 -14.11 -3.51 -9.21
C SER A 92 -13.76 -4.54 -10.28
N VAL A 93 -12.54 -5.08 -10.27
CA VAL A 93 -12.13 -6.18 -11.15
C VAL A 93 -12.90 -7.46 -10.84
N LYS A 94 -13.08 -7.79 -9.56
CA LYS A 94 -13.86 -8.96 -9.14
C LYS A 94 -15.32 -8.89 -9.65
N HIS A 95 -15.96 -7.72 -9.54
CA HIS A 95 -17.28 -7.48 -10.12
C HIS A 95 -17.26 -7.46 -11.65
N GLY A 96 -16.18 -6.99 -12.27
CA GLY A 96 -15.97 -7.11 -13.71
C GLY A 96 -15.95 -8.56 -14.16
N ASN A 97 -15.25 -9.44 -13.43
CA ASN A 97 -15.09 -10.86 -13.76
C ASN A 97 -16.43 -11.61 -13.87
N GLU A 98 -17.49 -11.16 -13.18
CA GLU A 98 -18.84 -11.73 -13.29
C GLU A 98 -19.45 -11.57 -14.70
N TYR A 99 -18.92 -10.64 -15.51
CA TYR A 99 -19.34 -10.41 -16.90
C TYR A 99 -18.46 -11.13 -17.93
N LEU A 100 -17.45 -11.88 -17.49
CA LEU A 100 -16.65 -12.70 -18.38
C LEU A 100 -17.36 -14.01 -18.73
N LEU A 101 -17.03 -14.56 -19.90
CA LEU A 101 -17.57 -15.86 -20.32
C LEU A 101 -17.02 -17.03 -19.51
N PHE A 102 -15.84 -16.87 -18.90
CA PHE A 102 -15.16 -17.88 -18.11
C PHE A 102 -14.72 -17.30 -16.78
N ASP A 103 -14.86 -18.09 -15.71
CA ASP A 103 -14.25 -17.82 -14.42
C ASP A 103 -12.73 -18.05 -14.51
N ILE A 104 -12.00 -17.02 -14.94
CA ILE A 104 -10.54 -17.09 -15.14
C ILE A 104 -9.80 -17.36 -13.83
N GLU A 105 -10.25 -16.78 -12.71
CA GLU A 105 -9.66 -17.07 -11.41
C GLU A 105 -9.83 -18.55 -11.04
N GLY A 106 -11.02 -19.10 -11.26
CA GLY A 106 -11.31 -20.52 -11.07
C GLY A 106 -10.47 -21.42 -11.97
N VAL A 107 -10.26 -21.03 -13.24
CA VAL A 107 -9.38 -21.75 -14.17
C VAL A 107 -7.95 -21.80 -13.64
N LEU A 108 -7.37 -20.66 -13.28
CA LEU A 108 -6.00 -20.57 -12.75
C LEU A 108 -5.83 -21.41 -11.48
N LEU A 109 -6.77 -21.31 -10.54
CA LEU A 109 -6.73 -22.07 -9.29
C LEU A 109 -6.84 -23.58 -9.50
N LYS A 110 -7.66 -24.02 -10.45
CA LYS A 110 -7.80 -25.45 -10.78
C LYS A 110 -6.56 -25.98 -11.49
N ILE A 111 -5.97 -25.22 -12.41
CA ILE A 111 -4.70 -25.58 -13.07
C ILE A 111 -3.60 -25.73 -12.02
N TYR A 112 -3.40 -24.72 -11.17
CA TYR A 112 -2.38 -24.80 -10.11
C TYR A 112 -2.64 -25.98 -9.16
N SER A 113 -3.88 -26.18 -8.72
CA SER A 113 -4.23 -27.29 -7.83
C SER A 113 -4.00 -28.68 -8.45
N HIS A 114 -4.12 -28.80 -9.79
CA HIS A 114 -3.92 -30.06 -10.50
C HIS A 114 -2.46 -30.50 -10.48
N PHE A 115 -1.54 -29.56 -10.70
CA PHE A 115 -0.11 -29.82 -10.78
C PHE A 115 0.60 -29.68 -9.42
N GLY A 116 0.33 -28.61 -8.68
CA GLY A 116 1.00 -28.30 -7.40
C GLY A 116 0.74 -29.30 -6.27
N ARG A 117 -0.23 -30.20 -6.42
CA ARG A 117 -0.55 -31.25 -5.43
C ARG A 117 -0.06 -32.65 -5.85
N SER A 118 0.58 -32.78 -7.00
CA SER A 118 1.00 -34.08 -7.53
C SER A 118 2.34 -33.96 -8.24
N SER A 119 3.37 -34.55 -7.62
CA SER A 119 4.71 -34.69 -8.23
C SER A 119 4.67 -35.52 -9.51
N ILE A 120 3.77 -36.51 -9.59
CA ILE A 120 3.56 -37.34 -10.78
C ILE A 120 3.06 -36.48 -11.95
N ARG A 121 1.98 -35.71 -11.74
CA ARG A 121 1.42 -34.85 -12.79
C ARG A 121 2.37 -33.71 -13.18
N SER A 122 3.12 -33.19 -12.21
CA SER A 122 4.17 -32.19 -12.49
C SER A 122 5.28 -32.76 -13.36
N HIS A 123 5.72 -34.00 -13.11
CA HIS A 123 6.71 -34.68 -13.95
C HIS A 123 6.16 -35.02 -15.35
N GLU A 124 4.90 -35.43 -15.46
CA GLU A 124 4.25 -35.63 -16.75
C GLU A 124 4.20 -34.33 -17.56
N LEU A 125 3.86 -33.21 -16.92
CA LEU A 125 3.85 -31.90 -17.58
C LEU A 125 5.23 -31.52 -18.14
N THR A 126 6.32 -31.85 -17.43
CA THR A 126 7.69 -31.64 -17.94
C THR A 126 7.91 -32.36 -19.27
N ARG A 127 7.39 -33.58 -19.46
CA ARG A 127 7.50 -34.30 -20.74
C ARG A 127 6.76 -33.59 -21.88
N TYR A 128 5.64 -32.93 -21.58
CA TYR A 128 4.93 -32.11 -22.56
C TYR A 128 5.72 -30.86 -22.96
N PHE A 129 6.42 -30.22 -22.00
CA PHE A 129 7.33 -29.11 -22.30
C PHE A 129 8.50 -29.54 -23.19
N GLU A 130 9.13 -30.68 -22.86
CA GLU A 130 10.21 -31.28 -23.66
C GLU A 130 9.75 -31.59 -25.09
N PHE A 131 8.59 -32.25 -25.23
CA PHE A 131 8.02 -32.59 -26.53
C PHE A 131 7.66 -31.36 -27.37
N ALA A 132 7.17 -30.29 -26.74
CA ALA A 132 6.80 -29.05 -27.41
C ALA A 132 8.01 -28.12 -27.70
N GLU A 133 9.23 -28.52 -27.30
CA GLU A 133 10.45 -27.70 -27.37
C GLU A 133 10.27 -26.31 -26.73
N GLN A 134 9.45 -26.24 -25.68
CA GLN A 134 9.13 -24.99 -25.00
C GLN A 134 9.81 -24.90 -23.63
N GLU A 135 10.38 -23.73 -23.30
CA GLU A 135 10.96 -23.46 -21.98
C GLU A 135 9.92 -23.71 -20.87
N GLN A 136 10.27 -24.60 -19.92
CA GLN A 136 9.43 -24.88 -18.76
C GLN A 136 9.39 -23.68 -17.83
N LYS A 137 8.17 -23.22 -17.51
CA LYS A 137 7.93 -22.15 -16.54
C LYS A 137 7.02 -22.67 -15.44
N VAL A 138 7.35 -22.35 -14.19
CA VAL A 138 6.55 -22.69 -13.01
C VAL A 138 5.11 -22.15 -13.16
N ILE A 139 4.11 -22.93 -12.79
CA ILE A 139 2.73 -22.45 -12.76
C ILE A 139 2.56 -21.59 -11.50
N LEU A 140 2.16 -20.34 -11.68
CA LEU A 140 1.96 -19.43 -10.57
C LEU A 140 0.61 -19.67 -9.88
N LYS A 141 0.61 -19.63 -8.55
CA LYS A 141 -0.60 -19.66 -7.73
C LYS A 141 -1.22 -18.26 -7.70
N HIS A 142 -2.45 -18.15 -8.22
CA HIS A 142 -3.27 -16.96 -7.97
C HIS A 142 -3.83 -17.01 -6.53
N ILE A 143 -3.69 -15.91 -5.79
CA ILE A 143 -4.27 -15.75 -4.45
C ILE A 143 -5.42 -14.76 -4.55
N ARG A 144 -6.65 -15.23 -4.32
CA ARG A 144 -7.88 -14.41 -4.47
C ARG A 144 -7.85 -13.11 -3.66
N ILE A 145 -7.26 -13.14 -2.47
CA ILE A 145 -7.14 -11.98 -1.57
C ILE A 145 -5.97 -11.05 -1.93
N ARG A 146 -5.02 -11.48 -2.78
CA ARG A 146 -3.84 -10.71 -3.23
C ARG A 146 -3.87 -10.58 -4.74
N TRP A 147 -4.81 -9.77 -5.20
CA TRP A 147 -5.23 -9.71 -6.61
C TRP A 147 -4.15 -9.26 -7.60
N LEU A 148 -3.13 -8.57 -7.14
CA LEU A 148 -1.92 -8.24 -7.89
C LEU A 148 -1.22 -9.50 -8.47
N SER A 149 -1.49 -10.70 -7.93
CA SER A 149 -1.03 -11.99 -8.45
C SER A 149 -1.83 -12.48 -9.68
N LEU A 150 -3.01 -11.91 -9.94
CA LEU A 150 -3.88 -12.32 -11.04
C LEU A 150 -3.23 -12.08 -12.41
N LEU A 151 -2.73 -10.86 -12.64
CA LEU A 151 -2.08 -10.49 -13.91
C LEU A 151 -0.87 -11.39 -14.18
N GLN A 152 -0.01 -11.61 -13.18
CA GLN A 152 1.18 -12.46 -13.32
C GLN A 152 0.79 -13.91 -13.64
N SER A 153 -0.26 -14.42 -13.01
CA SER A 153 -0.77 -15.77 -13.26
C SER A 153 -1.38 -15.91 -14.65
N ILE A 154 -2.08 -14.88 -15.14
CA ILE A 154 -2.61 -14.81 -16.51
C ILE A 154 -1.48 -14.77 -17.52
N GLU A 155 -0.51 -13.87 -17.37
CA GLU A 155 0.65 -13.76 -18.25
C GLU A 155 1.47 -15.06 -18.28
N ARG A 156 1.64 -15.70 -17.10
CA ARG A 156 2.27 -17.02 -17.02
C ARG A 156 1.48 -18.06 -17.79
N LEU A 157 0.17 -18.15 -17.59
CA LEU A 157 -0.68 -19.11 -18.29
C LEU A 157 -0.65 -18.86 -19.80
N ILE A 158 -0.72 -17.61 -20.27
CA ILE A 158 -0.57 -17.27 -21.69
C ILE A 158 0.76 -17.81 -22.23
N ALA A 159 1.87 -17.58 -21.52
CA ALA A 159 3.18 -18.03 -21.95
C ALA A 159 3.29 -19.56 -22.07
N VAL A 160 2.62 -20.33 -21.20
CA VAL A 160 2.64 -21.80 -21.22
C VAL A 160 1.39 -22.44 -21.83
N ASN A 161 0.47 -21.64 -22.37
CA ASN A 161 -0.86 -22.09 -22.78
C ASN A 161 -0.83 -23.24 -23.80
N PRO A 162 0.05 -23.24 -24.84
CA PRO A 162 0.09 -24.33 -25.81
C PRO A 162 0.34 -25.70 -25.16
N VAL A 163 1.29 -25.75 -24.22
CA VAL A 163 1.66 -26.98 -23.49
C VAL A 163 0.54 -27.40 -22.54
N ILE A 164 0.01 -26.47 -21.74
CA ILE A 164 -1.05 -26.75 -20.77
C ILE A 164 -2.33 -27.21 -21.47
N LYS A 165 -2.72 -26.53 -22.55
CA LYS A 165 -3.87 -26.90 -23.38
C LYS A 165 -3.68 -28.28 -24.00
N SER A 166 -2.51 -28.58 -24.56
CA SER A 166 -2.19 -29.90 -25.11
C SER A 166 -2.30 -30.99 -24.04
N TYR A 167 -1.72 -30.77 -22.85
CA TYR A 167 -1.82 -31.70 -21.74
C TYR A 167 -3.28 -32.02 -21.38
N PHE A 168 -4.10 -30.99 -21.12
CA PHE A 168 -5.49 -31.22 -20.69
C PHE A 168 -6.38 -31.81 -21.78
N LEU A 169 -6.14 -31.51 -23.06
CA LEU A 169 -6.91 -32.09 -24.17
C LEU A 169 -6.56 -33.55 -24.47
N ASN A 170 -5.40 -34.04 -24.02
CA ASN A 170 -4.94 -35.42 -24.22
C ASN A 170 -5.16 -36.33 -22.98
N LEU A 171 -5.80 -35.83 -21.91
CA LEU A 171 -6.17 -36.66 -20.77
C LEU A 171 -7.31 -37.63 -21.15
N GLU A 172 -7.11 -38.93 -20.89
CA GLU A 172 -8.14 -39.95 -21.08
C GLU A 172 -9.24 -39.86 -19.98
N ASN A 173 -10.49 -40.19 -20.35
CA ASN A 173 -11.61 -40.50 -19.42
C ASN A 173 -11.91 -39.51 -18.27
N ASN A 174 -12.52 -38.36 -18.55
CA ASN A 174 -13.28 -37.55 -17.56
C ASN A 174 -12.58 -37.19 -16.23
N GLU A 175 -11.24 -37.27 -16.13
CA GLU A 175 -10.50 -36.93 -14.90
C GLU A 175 -10.28 -35.42 -14.69
N TYR A 176 -10.91 -34.56 -15.50
CA TYR A 176 -10.67 -33.13 -15.50
C TYR A 176 -11.94 -32.31 -15.15
N PRO A 177 -11.82 -31.16 -14.46
CA PRO A 177 -12.97 -30.32 -14.15
C PRO A 177 -13.64 -29.73 -15.41
N ASP A 178 -14.98 -29.78 -15.50
CA ASP A 178 -15.77 -29.22 -16.61
C ASP A 178 -15.39 -27.79 -17.02
N LEU A 179 -15.01 -26.97 -16.04
CA LEU A 179 -14.55 -25.60 -16.26
C LEU A 179 -13.33 -25.54 -17.18
N LEU A 180 -12.33 -26.41 -16.95
CA LEU A 180 -11.10 -26.44 -17.75
C LEU A 180 -11.38 -26.98 -19.16
N LEU A 181 -12.25 -27.98 -19.30
CA LEU A 181 -12.63 -28.48 -20.62
C LEU A 181 -13.28 -27.39 -21.46
N LYS A 182 -14.30 -26.72 -20.90
CA LYS A 182 -15.00 -25.62 -21.60
C LYS A 182 -14.04 -24.49 -21.97
N PHE A 183 -13.09 -24.19 -21.09
CA PHE A 183 -12.08 -23.17 -21.30
C PHE A 183 -11.13 -23.53 -22.45
N PHE A 184 -10.53 -24.72 -22.45
CA PHE A 184 -9.52 -25.12 -23.44
C PHE A 184 -10.09 -25.54 -24.81
N THR A 185 -11.35 -26.01 -24.85
CA THR A 185 -12.03 -26.37 -26.11
C THR A 185 -12.58 -25.15 -26.85
N SER A 186 -12.83 -24.04 -26.16
CA SER A 186 -13.30 -22.80 -26.77
C SER A 186 -12.15 -21.86 -27.11
N ASN A 187 -12.16 -21.30 -28.33
CA ASN A 187 -11.26 -20.18 -28.67
C ASN A 187 -11.48 -18.95 -27.78
N LYS A 188 -12.67 -18.79 -27.19
CA LYS A 188 -13.03 -17.66 -26.34
C LYS A 188 -12.30 -17.68 -24.99
N GLY A 189 -11.90 -18.84 -24.47
CA GLY A 189 -11.17 -18.93 -23.21
C GLY A 189 -9.80 -18.25 -23.29
N GLU A 190 -9.07 -18.55 -24.35
CA GLU A 190 -7.79 -17.93 -24.66
C GLU A 190 -7.94 -16.43 -24.97
N CYS A 191 -8.99 -16.03 -25.71
CA CYS A 191 -9.32 -14.61 -25.91
C CYS A 191 -9.55 -13.86 -24.58
N SER A 192 -10.19 -14.49 -23.59
CA SER A 192 -10.38 -13.88 -22.26
C SER A 192 -9.07 -13.64 -21.53
N LEU A 193 -8.07 -14.53 -21.67
CA LEU A 193 -6.74 -14.30 -21.08
C LEU A 193 -6.06 -13.09 -21.71
N TYR A 194 -6.02 -13.02 -23.04
CA TYR A 194 -5.40 -11.90 -23.75
C TYR A 194 -6.10 -10.57 -23.46
N PHE A 195 -7.43 -10.58 -23.37
CA PHE A 195 -8.20 -9.41 -22.97
C PHE A 195 -7.80 -8.91 -21.57
N LEU A 196 -7.80 -9.80 -20.57
CA LEU A 196 -7.42 -9.43 -19.21
C LEU A 196 -5.95 -8.99 -19.13
N ALA A 197 -5.04 -9.65 -19.86
CA ALA A 197 -3.64 -9.23 -19.95
C ALA A 197 -3.47 -7.84 -20.60
N ASN A 198 -4.45 -7.36 -21.38
CA ASN A 198 -4.45 -6.03 -21.97
C ASN A 198 -5.01 -4.95 -21.01
N VAL A 199 -6.04 -5.29 -20.22
CA VAL A 199 -6.76 -4.32 -19.36
C VAL A 199 -6.19 -4.25 -17.93
N LEU A 200 -5.86 -5.39 -17.34
CA LEU A 200 -5.38 -5.45 -15.95
C LEU A 200 -4.07 -4.68 -15.70
N PRO A 201 -3.13 -4.52 -16.66
CA PRO A 201 -1.96 -3.66 -16.45
C PRO A 201 -2.30 -2.24 -16.02
N GLU A 202 -3.41 -1.68 -16.51
CA GLU A 202 -3.81 -0.32 -16.15
C GLU A 202 -4.31 -0.24 -14.70
N VAL A 203 -5.11 -1.23 -14.29
CA VAL A 203 -5.58 -1.33 -12.90
C VAL A 203 -4.39 -1.61 -11.95
N GLN A 204 -3.48 -2.50 -12.36
CA GLN A 204 -2.26 -2.84 -11.62
C GLN A 204 -1.39 -1.59 -11.40
N ALA A 205 -1.16 -0.79 -12.44
CA ALA A 205 -0.36 0.43 -12.36
C ALA A 205 -0.97 1.46 -11.42
N ALA A 206 -2.30 1.60 -11.43
CA ALA A 206 -3.01 2.45 -10.48
C ALA A 206 -2.87 1.93 -9.04
N ASN A 207 -3.00 0.63 -8.82
CA ASN A 207 -2.86 0.04 -7.49
C ASN A 207 -1.45 0.16 -6.92
N LEU A 208 -0.41 -0.12 -7.73
CA LEU A 208 0.98 0.12 -7.35
C LEU A 208 1.25 1.58 -7.02
N SER A 209 0.49 2.51 -7.58
CA SER A 209 0.58 3.93 -7.22
C SER A 209 -0.11 4.21 -5.87
N LEU A 210 -1.23 3.55 -5.58
CA LEU A 210 -1.94 3.63 -4.29
C LEU A 210 -1.18 2.95 -3.13
N GLU A 211 -0.34 1.97 -3.44
CA GLU A 211 0.41 1.20 -2.44
C GLU A 211 1.73 1.84 -1.99
N ARG A 212 2.13 2.94 -2.62
CA ARG A 212 3.34 3.66 -2.20
C ARG A 212 3.11 4.24 -0.82
N GLU A 213 4.13 4.12 0.04
CA GLU A 213 4.09 4.61 1.42
C GLU A 213 3.65 6.07 1.53
N TYR A 214 4.01 6.91 0.55
CA TYR A 214 3.75 8.34 0.54
C TYR A 214 2.49 8.76 -0.23
N THR A 215 1.72 7.80 -0.76
CA THR A 215 0.48 8.12 -1.46
C THR A 215 -0.63 8.45 -0.47
N THR A 216 -1.20 9.64 -0.58
CA THR A 216 -2.23 10.18 0.31
C THR A 216 -3.42 10.68 -0.49
N GLY A 217 -4.41 11.26 0.20
CA GLY A 217 -5.62 11.81 -0.43
C GLY A 217 -5.32 12.78 -1.58
N VAL A 218 -4.22 13.54 -1.52
CA VAL A 218 -3.81 14.49 -2.57
C VAL A 218 -3.49 13.83 -3.91
N ASN A 219 -3.17 12.52 -3.91
CA ASN A 219 -2.85 11.78 -5.12
C ASN A 219 -4.08 11.13 -5.77
N LEU A 220 -5.16 10.93 -5.01
CA LEU A 220 -6.30 10.09 -5.41
C LEU A 220 -6.96 10.57 -6.70
N HIS A 221 -7.27 11.86 -6.82
CA HIS A 221 -7.95 12.39 -8.01
C HIS A 221 -7.16 12.05 -9.29
N ASN A 222 -5.86 12.32 -9.29
CA ASN A 222 -5.00 12.09 -10.46
C ASN A 222 -4.88 10.59 -10.80
N ILE A 223 -4.75 9.73 -9.79
CA ILE A 223 -4.66 8.27 -9.99
C ILE A 223 -5.97 7.73 -10.59
N ILE A 224 -7.11 8.06 -9.97
CA ILE A 224 -8.41 7.49 -10.34
C ILE A 224 -8.89 8.02 -11.69
N THR A 225 -8.79 9.32 -11.94
CA THR A 225 -9.20 9.90 -13.25
C THR A 225 -8.31 9.41 -14.39
N SER A 226 -7.00 9.25 -14.15
CA SER A 226 -6.10 8.65 -15.14
C SER A 226 -6.48 7.20 -15.43
N LEU A 227 -6.76 6.39 -14.41
CA LEU A 227 -7.22 5.00 -14.59
C LEU A 227 -8.52 4.96 -15.39
N ILE A 228 -9.55 5.72 -14.99
CA ILE A 228 -10.85 5.75 -15.68
C ILE A 228 -10.68 6.16 -17.14
N ARG A 229 -9.87 7.19 -17.43
CA ARG A 229 -9.57 7.61 -18.81
C ARG A 229 -8.93 6.49 -19.62
N LYS A 230 -7.96 5.77 -19.04
CA LYS A 230 -7.31 4.66 -19.73
C LYS A 230 -8.27 3.49 -19.97
N LEU A 231 -9.07 3.11 -18.98
CA LEU A 231 -10.12 2.10 -19.13
C LEU A 231 -11.14 2.47 -20.21
N ASN A 232 -11.54 3.75 -20.28
CA ASN A 232 -12.44 4.25 -21.32
C ASN A 232 -11.84 4.10 -22.73
N ASN A 233 -10.51 4.18 -22.90
CA ASN A 233 -9.89 3.95 -24.20
C ASN A 233 -10.04 2.50 -24.70
N HIS A 234 -10.26 1.54 -23.79
CA HIS A 234 -10.52 0.15 -24.15
C HIS A 234 -11.99 -0.13 -24.53
N LEU A 235 -12.90 0.85 -24.41
CA LEU A 235 -14.33 0.68 -24.76
C LEU A 235 -14.61 0.61 -26.28
N GLN A 236 -13.57 0.66 -27.12
CA GLN A 236 -13.70 0.49 -28.57
C GLN A 236 -13.90 -0.99 -28.98
N ASP A 237 -13.77 -1.94 -28.06
CA ASP A 237 -13.99 -3.38 -28.27
C ASP A 237 -15.35 -3.81 -27.70
N ASP A 238 -16.27 -4.19 -28.59
CA ASP A 238 -17.65 -4.54 -28.24
C ASP A 238 -17.76 -5.79 -27.34
N PHE A 239 -16.78 -6.70 -27.40
CA PHE A 239 -16.94 -8.04 -26.80
C PHE A 239 -16.82 -8.04 -25.27
N TRP A 240 -16.06 -7.11 -24.71
CA TRP A 240 -15.77 -7.03 -23.26
C TRP A 240 -16.22 -5.72 -22.61
N LEU A 241 -17.08 -4.98 -23.31
CA LEU A 241 -17.64 -3.71 -22.89
C LEU A 241 -18.29 -3.77 -21.49
N SER A 242 -19.01 -4.85 -21.20
CA SER A 242 -19.69 -5.06 -19.91
C SER A 242 -18.71 -5.17 -18.74
N PHE A 243 -17.57 -5.85 -18.94
CA PHE A 243 -16.51 -5.94 -17.93
C PHE A 243 -15.98 -4.55 -17.58
N ILE A 244 -15.58 -3.79 -18.60
CA ILE A 244 -14.96 -2.47 -18.42
C ILE A 244 -15.95 -1.50 -17.78
N ARG A 245 -17.21 -1.48 -18.24
CA ARG A 245 -18.27 -0.64 -17.65
C ARG A 245 -18.55 -1.00 -16.20
N SER A 246 -18.58 -2.30 -15.87
CA SER A 246 -18.75 -2.76 -14.48
C SER A 246 -17.62 -2.25 -13.59
N VAL A 247 -16.37 -2.40 -14.04
CA VAL A 247 -15.18 -1.92 -13.32
C VAL A 247 -15.24 -0.41 -13.08
N ILE A 248 -15.49 0.38 -14.14
CA ILE A 248 -15.60 1.85 -14.05
C ILE A 248 -16.73 2.24 -13.10
N SER A 249 -17.93 1.68 -13.28
CA SER A 249 -19.09 1.98 -12.45
C SER A 249 -18.85 1.68 -10.97
N TYR A 250 -18.16 0.57 -10.67
CA TYR A 250 -17.79 0.24 -9.30
C TYR A 250 -16.83 1.27 -8.70
N ILE A 251 -15.81 1.71 -9.44
CA ILE A 251 -14.86 2.74 -8.97
C ILE A 251 -15.60 4.07 -8.72
N GLU A 252 -16.39 4.51 -9.69
CA GLU A 252 -17.16 5.76 -9.65
C GLU A 252 -18.14 5.81 -8.47
N LYS A 253 -18.76 4.68 -8.12
CA LYS A 253 -19.65 4.58 -6.95
C LYS A 253 -19.01 5.04 -5.64
N TYR A 254 -17.71 4.78 -5.45
CA TYR A 254 -16.99 5.20 -4.24
C TYR A 254 -16.32 6.57 -4.39
N TYR A 255 -15.90 6.91 -5.61
CA TYR A 255 -15.15 8.12 -5.90
C TYR A 255 -16.04 9.37 -6.03
N ASN A 256 -17.15 9.28 -6.78
CA ASN A 256 -17.90 10.45 -7.25
C ASN A 256 -18.43 11.35 -6.14
N ASN A 257 -18.89 10.78 -5.02
CA ASN A 257 -19.41 11.56 -3.89
C ASN A 257 -18.37 12.51 -3.29
N ASN A 258 -17.09 12.15 -3.34
CA ASN A 258 -15.98 12.93 -2.80
C ASN A 258 -15.07 13.48 -3.91
N ALA A 259 -15.44 13.32 -5.18
CA ALA A 259 -14.61 13.74 -6.30
C ALA A 259 -14.27 15.25 -6.26
N PRO A 260 -15.22 16.17 -5.96
CA PRO A 260 -14.90 17.60 -5.85
C PRO A 260 -13.89 17.91 -4.74
N PHE A 261 -13.95 17.17 -3.63
CA PHE A 261 -13.00 17.29 -2.53
C PHE A 261 -11.61 16.75 -2.92
N TYR A 262 -11.54 15.54 -3.47
CA TYR A 262 -10.26 14.96 -3.91
C TYR A 262 -9.63 15.80 -5.04
N GLU A 263 -10.45 16.38 -5.92
CA GLU A 263 -10.01 17.34 -6.93
C GLU A 263 -9.42 18.60 -6.29
N SER A 264 -10.10 19.19 -5.31
CA SER A 264 -9.62 20.43 -4.67
C SER A 264 -8.28 20.25 -3.95
N ILE A 265 -8.07 19.12 -3.23
CA ILE A 265 -6.81 18.84 -2.54
C ILE A 265 -5.71 18.36 -3.49
N SER A 266 -6.04 17.94 -4.72
CA SER A 266 -5.06 17.41 -5.68
C SER A 266 -4.03 18.45 -6.13
N ILE A 267 -4.31 19.74 -5.95
CA ILE A 267 -3.36 20.83 -6.19
C ILE A 267 -2.09 20.73 -5.33
N PHE A 268 -2.17 20.11 -4.15
CA PHE A 268 -1.01 19.88 -3.29
C PHE A 268 -0.04 18.83 -3.86
N ASN A 269 -0.44 18.12 -4.92
CA ASN A 269 0.42 17.22 -5.68
C ASN A 269 1.18 17.92 -6.84
N GLU A 270 1.01 19.24 -7.03
CA GLU A 270 1.81 20.00 -8.00
C GLU A 270 3.21 20.26 -7.46
N ILE A 271 4.23 19.95 -8.27
CA ILE A 271 5.65 20.17 -7.91
C ILE A 271 6.05 21.63 -8.19
N ASN A 272 5.43 22.27 -9.17
CA ASN A 272 5.66 23.66 -9.55
C ASN A 272 4.73 24.60 -8.76
N ILE A 273 5.12 24.95 -7.55
CA ILE A 273 4.33 25.82 -6.66
C ILE A 273 4.01 27.18 -7.30
N ASP A 274 4.84 27.65 -8.24
CA ASP A 274 4.59 28.86 -9.02
C ASP A 274 3.30 28.80 -9.86
N LYS A 275 2.85 27.60 -10.26
CA LYS A 275 1.61 27.37 -11.01
C LYS A 275 0.36 27.31 -10.16
N ILE A 276 0.50 27.16 -8.84
CA ILE A 276 -0.66 27.11 -7.93
C ILE A 276 -1.23 28.52 -7.80
N GLU A 277 -2.52 28.69 -8.08
CA GLU A 277 -3.22 29.95 -7.92
C GLU A 277 -3.94 30.02 -6.57
N TRP A 278 -4.12 31.23 -6.03
CA TRP A 278 -4.83 31.45 -4.76
C TRP A 278 -6.22 30.81 -4.77
N LYS A 279 -6.95 30.90 -5.89
CA LYS A 279 -8.29 30.30 -6.03
C LYS A 279 -8.29 28.79 -5.74
N ASN A 280 -7.19 28.09 -6.01
CA ASN A 280 -7.08 26.67 -5.70
C ASN A 280 -6.94 26.44 -4.19
N ILE A 281 -6.09 27.23 -3.52
CA ILE A 281 -5.90 27.17 -2.06
C ILE A 281 -7.19 27.53 -1.33
N GLN A 282 -7.87 28.60 -1.79
CA GLN A 282 -9.15 29.04 -1.26
C GLN A 282 -10.26 28.00 -1.43
N HIS A 283 -10.32 27.32 -2.59
CA HIS A 283 -11.27 26.24 -2.81
C HIS A 283 -10.96 25.01 -1.94
N CYS A 284 -9.69 24.69 -1.71
CA CYS A 284 -9.33 23.62 -0.79
C CYS A 284 -9.72 23.96 0.66
N SER A 285 -9.52 25.21 1.09
CA SER A 285 -9.81 25.63 2.47
C SER A 285 -11.30 25.61 2.79
N SER A 286 -12.20 25.70 1.80
CA SER A 286 -13.66 25.64 2.04
C SER A 286 -14.15 24.27 2.53
N TYR A 287 -13.32 23.22 2.45
CA TYR A 287 -13.62 21.89 2.98
C TYR A 287 -13.14 21.70 4.43
N ILE A 288 -12.50 22.72 5.00
CA ILE A 288 -12.03 22.73 6.38
C ILE A 288 -12.94 23.67 7.17
N SER A 289 -13.19 23.37 8.43
CA SER A 289 -14.01 24.22 9.30
C SER A 289 -13.38 25.62 9.44
N ASP A 290 -14.22 26.66 9.34
CA ASP A 290 -13.81 28.08 9.44
C ASP A 290 -13.08 28.38 10.76
N GLU A 291 -13.37 27.65 11.84
CA GLU A 291 -12.69 27.81 13.14
C GLU A 291 -11.22 27.35 13.10
N MET A 292 -10.82 26.56 12.09
CA MET A 292 -9.47 26.01 11.99
C MET A 292 -8.51 26.95 11.25
N LEU A 293 -9.00 27.80 10.35
CA LEU A 293 -8.18 28.59 9.42
C LEU A 293 -8.62 30.06 9.36
N ASP A 294 -7.68 30.97 9.62
CA ASP A 294 -7.81 32.36 9.23
C ASP A 294 -7.48 32.50 7.73
N ILE A 295 -8.47 32.88 6.91
CA ILE A 295 -8.35 32.93 5.45
C ILE A 295 -7.41 34.04 4.98
N ASP A 296 -7.42 35.20 5.65
CA ASP A 296 -6.52 36.31 5.32
C ASP A 296 -5.08 35.94 5.69
N GLY A 297 -4.91 35.31 6.86
CA GLY A 297 -3.64 34.71 7.26
C GLY A 297 -3.17 33.64 6.28
N LEU A 298 -4.07 32.78 5.79
CA LEU A 298 -3.76 31.74 4.81
C LEU A 298 -3.29 32.32 3.46
N TYR A 299 -3.88 33.42 3.01
CA TYR A 299 -3.43 34.14 1.81
C TYR A 299 -1.99 34.62 1.96
N ASN A 300 -1.68 35.26 3.08
CA ASN A 300 -0.33 35.74 3.37
C ASN A 300 0.68 34.58 3.48
N ASP A 301 0.31 33.52 4.19
CA ASP A 301 1.11 32.31 4.33
C ASP A 301 1.45 31.68 2.97
N PHE A 302 0.44 31.54 2.10
CA PHE A 302 0.61 30.97 0.76
C PHE A 302 1.52 31.83 -0.12
N ASN A 303 1.33 33.14 -0.13
CA ASN A 303 2.18 34.02 -0.92
C ASN A 303 3.63 34.02 -0.42
N ASN A 304 3.85 33.96 0.90
CA ASN A 304 5.20 33.81 1.46
C ASN A 304 5.89 32.55 0.93
N ILE A 305 5.22 31.38 1.05
CA ILE A 305 5.77 30.11 0.56
C ILE A 305 5.97 30.12 -0.96
N LYS A 306 5.04 30.70 -1.72
CA LYS A 306 5.14 30.80 -3.17
C LYS A 306 6.34 31.66 -3.59
N SER A 307 6.53 32.82 -2.96
CA SER A 307 7.69 33.69 -3.20
C SER A 307 9.00 32.99 -2.87
N LYS A 308 9.09 32.34 -1.70
CA LYS A 308 10.25 31.52 -1.31
C LYS A 308 10.58 30.45 -2.35
N TYR A 309 9.57 29.75 -2.86
CA TYR A 309 9.78 28.73 -3.90
C TYR A 309 10.32 29.35 -5.20
N ILE A 310 9.77 30.48 -5.65
CA ILE A 310 10.21 31.18 -6.87
C ILE A 310 11.67 31.62 -6.72
N GLU A 311 12.04 32.27 -5.61
CA GLU A 311 13.41 32.71 -5.34
C GLU A 311 14.40 31.54 -5.35
N LEU A 312 14.04 30.41 -4.73
CA LEU A 312 14.88 29.21 -4.73
C LEU A 312 15.03 28.61 -6.13
N LYS A 313 13.93 28.54 -6.89
CA LYS A 313 13.93 28.02 -8.27
C LYS A 313 14.80 28.86 -9.19
N GLU A 314 14.71 30.18 -9.09
CA GLU A 314 15.54 31.13 -9.86
C GLU A 314 17.02 31.04 -9.46
N LYS A 315 17.30 30.94 -8.16
CA LYS A 315 18.68 30.89 -7.65
C LYS A 315 19.43 29.61 -8.03
N TYR A 316 18.74 28.47 -8.04
CA TYR A 316 19.38 27.15 -8.19
C TYR A 316 19.01 26.40 -9.47
N GLY A 317 18.14 26.96 -10.33
CA GLY A 317 17.65 26.28 -11.54
C GLY A 317 16.71 25.09 -11.24
N GLY A 318 16.25 24.96 -9.99
CA GLY A 318 15.45 23.84 -9.49
C GLY A 318 15.56 23.71 -7.96
N ILE A 319 14.79 22.81 -7.36
CA ILE A 319 14.72 22.64 -5.89
C ILE A 319 15.08 21.22 -5.41
N ASN A 320 15.28 20.28 -6.34
CA ASN A 320 15.43 18.86 -6.04
C ASN A 320 16.67 18.56 -5.18
N GLN A 321 17.80 19.22 -5.47
CA GLN A 321 19.04 19.00 -4.74
C GLN A 321 18.93 19.53 -3.30
N GLN A 322 18.25 20.65 -3.11
CA GLN A 322 18.04 21.30 -1.82
C GLN A 322 17.18 20.43 -0.92
N ILE A 323 16.11 19.83 -1.46
CA ILE A 323 15.27 18.88 -0.74
C ILE A 323 16.07 17.64 -0.32
N LYS A 324 16.89 17.07 -1.23
CA LYS A 324 17.76 15.93 -0.89
C LYS A 324 18.73 16.25 0.25
N LEU A 325 19.38 17.41 0.19
CA LEU A 325 20.30 17.87 1.24
C LEU A 325 19.59 18.13 2.57
N PHE A 326 18.38 18.70 2.52
CA PHE A 326 17.54 18.92 3.70
C PHE A 326 17.19 17.60 4.38
N LEU A 327 16.78 16.60 3.62
CA LEU A 327 16.42 15.29 4.16
C LEU A 327 17.64 14.56 4.71
N SER A 328 18.76 14.51 3.99
CA SER A 328 19.97 13.80 4.46
C SER A 328 20.55 14.42 5.72
N SER A 329 20.57 15.76 5.82
CA SER A 329 21.09 16.48 6.97
C SER A 329 20.22 16.33 8.23
N ASN A 330 18.93 16.04 8.08
CA ASN A 330 17.99 16.01 9.19
C ASN A 330 17.42 14.61 9.53
N LEU A 331 17.54 13.64 8.63
CA LEU A 331 17.17 12.23 8.86
C LEU A 331 18.38 11.36 9.22
N GLY A 332 19.57 11.94 9.42
CA GLY A 332 20.76 11.21 9.86
C GLY A 332 21.41 10.34 8.79
N VAL A 333 21.08 10.52 7.50
CA VAL A 333 21.78 9.83 6.41
C VAL A 333 23.12 10.54 6.18
N SER A 334 24.13 10.17 6.98
CA SER A 334 25.47 10.73 6.85
C SER A 334 26.08 10.44 5.48
N LYS A 335 26.72 11.47 4.92
CA LYS A 335 27.58 11.45 3.73
C LYS A 335 28.65 10.34 3.82
N GLN A 336 28.42 9.17 3.21
CA GLN A 336 29.50 8.27 2.81
C GLN A 336 29.33 7.62 1.41
N ASN A 337 28.22 7.86 0.70
CA ASN A 337 28.02 7.26 -0.63
C ASN A 337 28.41 8.14 -1.83
N GLU A 338 28.99 9.33 -1.62
CA GLU A 338 29.41 10.22 -2.72
C GLU A 338 30.91 10.11 -3.09
N ALA A 339 31.67 9.20 -2.48
CA ALA A 339 33.11 9.04 -2.76
C ALA A 339 33.52 7.73 -3.46
N ARG A 340 32.59 7.03 -4.14
CA ARG A 340 32.91 5.82 -4.94
C ARG A 340 32.40 5.82 -6.38
N VAL A 341 32.13 6.99 -6.97
CA VAL A 341 31.68 7.09 -8.38
C VAL A 341 32.83 7.31 -9.37
N ASN A 342 34.08 7.40 -8.91
CA ASN A 342 35.24 7.42 -9.80
C ASN A 342 36.13 6.20 -9.56
N ASP A 343 35.66 5.02 -9.94
CA ASP A 343 36.49 4.04 -10.67
C ASP A 343 35.61 2.95 -11.27
N GLY A 344 35.99 2.48 -12.45
CA GLY A 344 35.15 1.66 -13.33
C GLY A 344 34.77 0.28 -12.79
N ASN A 345 33.68 -0.25 -13.35
CA ASN A 345 33.24 -1.65 -13.28
C ASN A 345 33.39 -2.34 -11.92
N GLY A 346 32.38 -2.20 -11.06
CA GLY A 346 32.23 -3.03 -9.87
C GLY A 346 30.80 -3.00 -9.37
N GLN A 347 30.15 -4.16 -9.33
CA GLN A 347 28.91 -4.39 -8.60
C GLN A 347 29.09 -3.95 -7.14
N SER A 348 28.28 -3.01 -6.67
CA SER A 348 28.25 -2.65 -5.25
C SER A 348 26.90 -3.02 -4.66
N GLN A 349 26.85 -4.27 -4.21
CA GLN A 349 25.96 -4.81 -3.19
C GLN A 349 26.21 -4.03 -1.88
N SER A 350 25.18 -3.46 -1.27
CA SER A 350 25.19 -3.09 0.14
C SER A 350 23.84 -3.47 0.75
N LEU A 351 23.70 -4.76 1.03
CA LEU A 351 22.73 -5.29 1.97
C LEU A 351 23.53 -5.94 3.08
N CYS A 352 23.06 -5.80 4.30
CA CYS A 352 23.61 -6.47 5.48
C CYS A 352 23.77 -7.99 5.23
N ASP A 353 25.02 -8.47 5.25
CA ASP A 353 25.44 -9.85 5.01
C ASP A 353 25.10 -10.83 6.16
N GLU A 354 23.94 -10.70 6.81
CA GLU A 354 23.47 -11.71 7.79
C GLU A 354 22.11 -12.30 7.46
N CYS A 355 21.62 -12.13 6.22
CA CYS A 355 20.36 -12.72 5.76
C CYS A 355 20.52 -13.80 4.69
N GLU A 356 21.74 -14.12 4.23
CA GLU A 356 21.93 -14.93 3.02
C GLU A 356 21.93 -16.45 3.23
N ASP A 357 21.83 -16.97 4.46
CA ASP A 357 21.85 -18.42 4.70
C ASP A 357 20.66 -18.92 5.52
N ILE A 358 19.45 -18.92 4.94
CA ILE A 358 18.37 -19.84 5.35
C ILE A 358 17.59 -20.29 4.11
N HIS A 359 18.17 -21.22 3.36
CA HIS A 359 17.46 -22.04 2.39
C HIS A 359 16.89 -23.29 3.10
N ASP A 360 15.67 -23.16 3.66
CA ASP A 360 14.77 -24.28 3.99
C ASP A 360 13.35 -23.71 4.18
N PHE A 361 12.53 -23.60 3.12
CA PHE A 361 11.59 -24.58 2.54
C PHE A 361 10.14 -24.47 3.06
N ASP A 362 9.44 -23.44 2.56
CA ASP A 362 8.02 -23.45 2.19
C ASP A 362 7.78 -22.35 1.13
N SER A 363 7.99 -22.68 -0.15
CA SER A 363 8.53 -21.76 -1.17
C SER A 363 7.57 -20.98 -2.09
N ASP A 364 6.25 -21.00 -1.89
CA ASP A 364 5.35 -20.58 -2.98
C ASP A 364 4.70 -19.19 -2.80
N ASP A 365 4.69 -18.63 -1.59
CA ASP A 365 4.24 -17.23 -1.37
C ASP A 365 5.39 -16.21 -1.56
N ASP A 366 6.64 -16.68 -1.54
CA ASP A 366 7.83 -15.83 -1.41
C ASP A 366 8.34 -15.25 -2.74
N GLU A 367 8.13 -15.91 -3.90
CA GLU A 367 8.52 -15.33 -5.20
C GLU A 367 7.71 -14.05 -5.51
N TYR A 368 6.46 -14.02 -5.03
CA TYR A 368 5.58 -12.86 -5.16
C TYR A 368 6.00 -11.72 -4.21
N ASP A 369 6.26 -12.03 -2.93
CA ASP A 369 6.71 -11.03 -1.94
C ASP A 369 8.12 -10.49 -2.29
N ALA A 370 9.02 -11.31 -2.82
CA ALA A 370 10.35 -10.87 -3.29
C ALA A 370 10.28 -9.97 -4.56
N LYS A 371 9.29 -10.17 -5.45
CA LYS A 371 9.04 -9.28 -6.60
C LYS A 371 8.33 -7.98 -6.19
N TYR A 372 7.47 -8.01 -5.17
CA TYR A 372 6.92 -6.82 -4.54
C TYR A 372 8.04 -5.88 -4.05
N HIS A 373 9.12 -6.46 -3.50
CA HIS A 373 10.30 -5.70 -3.08
C HIS A 373 11.22 -5.24 -4.23
N LYS A 374 11.22 -5.89 -5.40
CA LYS A 374 12.19 -5.60 -6.49
C LYS A 374 11.81 -4.47 -7.45
N ASN A 375 10.59 -3.94 -7.40
CA ASN A 375 10.12 -2.95 -8.39
C ASN A 375 10.02 -1.49 -7.92
N GLN A 376 10.64 -1.13 -6.79
CA GLN A 376 10.89 0.27 -6.45
C GLN A 376 12.24 0.77 -7.01
N LYS A 377 12.41 0.70 -8.33
CA LYS A 377 13.40 1.57 -8.98
C LYS A 377 12.80 2.97 -9.06
N GLU A 378 13.03 3.78 -8.04
CA GLU A 378 12.63 5.19 -8.04
C GLU A 378 13.26 5.92 -9.22
N ASN A 379 12.41 6.32 -10.15
CA ASN A 379 12.69 7.42 -11.05
C ASN A 379 12.97 8.67 -10.20
N HIS A 380 13.96 9.46 -10.60
CA HIS A 380 14.55 10.63 -9.92
C HIS A 380 13.60 11.82 -9.60
N SER A 381 12.31 11.60 -9.39
CA SER A 381 11.30 12.62 -9.12
C SER A 381 11.22 12.95 -7.62
N VAL A 382 11.14 14.24 -7.30
CA VAL A 382 10.91 14.71 -5.92
C VAL A 382 9.54 14.26 -5.43
N ARG A 383 9.48 13.74 -4.20
CA ARG A 383 8.21 13.52 -3.50
C ARG A 383 7.61 14.86 -3.07
N VAL A 384 6.33 15.06 -3.38
CA VAL A 384 5.62 16.33 -3.12
C VAL A 384 5.49 16.64 -1.63
N ASP A 385 5.36 15.62 -0.78
CA ASP A 385 5.31 15.81 0.67
C ASP A 385 6.64 16.31 1.23
N HIS A 386 7.77 15.82 0.70
CA HIS A 386 9.10 16.34 1.02
C HIS A 386 9.30 17.79 0.54
N LEU A 387 8.75 18.15 -0.63
CA LEU A 387 8.76 19.53 -1.12
C LEU A 387 8.02 20.46 -0.16
N TRP A 388 6.79 20.11 0.21
CA TRP A 388 6.02 20.90 1.18
C TRP A 388 6.72 20.97 2.54
N ALA A 389 7.28 19.86 3.02
CA ALA A 389 8.00 19.85 4.29
C ALA A 389 9.22 20.79 4.28
N TYR A 390 10.00 20.76 3.19
CA TYR A 390 11.14 21.66 3.00
C TYR A 390 10.72 23.13 2.93
N LEU A 391 9.67 23.44 2.16
CA LEU A 391 9.20 24.82 2.01
C LEU A 391 8.68 25.41 3.32
N LEU A 392 7.94 24.61 4.10
CA LEU A 392 7.39 25.02 5.40
C LEU A 392 8.44 25.05 6.52
N HIS A 393 9.61 24.46 6.31
CA HIS A 393 10.68 24.43 7.30
C HIS A 393 11.21 25.83 7.59
N GLY A 394 11.25 26.20 8.88
CA GLY A 394 11.71 27.51 9.34
C GLY A 394 10.73 28.67 9.14
N GLU A 395 9.59 28.44 8.48
CA GLU A 395 8.63 29.52 8.15
C GLU A 395 7.53 29.67 9.20
N ASN A 396 7.16 30.89 9.55
CA ASN A 396 5.99 31.16 10.39
C ASN A 396 4.73 31.31 9.52
N VAL A 397 4.18 30.18 9.09
CA VAL A 397 3.00 30.10 8.21
C VAL A 397 1.93 29.17 8.79
N PRO A 398 1.30 29.57 9.91
CA PRO A 398 0.48 28.67 10.73
C PRO A 398 -0.78 28.14 10.03
N ASN A 399 -1.45 28.94 9.20
CA ASN A 399 -2.67 28.53 8.50
C ASN A 399 -2.36 27.59 7.35
N LEU A 400 -1.33 27.90 6.56
CA LEU A 400 -0.90 26.99 5.50
C LEU A 400 -0.34 25.68 6.06
N LYS A 401 0.39 25.72 7.19
CA LYS A 401 0.84 24.50 7.89
C LYS A 401 -0.33 23.61 8.27
N LYS A 402 -1.38 24.18 8.89
CA LYS A 402 -2.59 23.42 9.24
C LYS A 402 -3.25 22.81 8.01
N LEU A 403 -3.38 23.57 6.92
CA LEU A 403 -3.96 23.10 5.66
C LEU A 403 -3.16 21.94 5.05
N VAL A 404 -1.83 22.08 4.95
CA VAL A 404 -0.94 21.02 4.45
C VAL A 404 -1.01 19.79 5.35
N GLN A 405 -0.97 19.97 6.67
CA GLN A 405 -1.09 18.87 7.63
C GLN A 405 -2.42 18.14 7.48
N PHE A 406 -3.52 18.86 7.27
CA PHE A 406 -4.84 18.27 7.04
C PHE A 406 -4.86 17.41 5.78
N VAL A 407 -4.48 17.96 4.62
CA VAL A 407 -4.64 17.25 3.33
C VAL A 407 -3.72 16.02 3.19
N PHE A 408 -2.49 16.10 3.71
CA PHE A 408 -1.54 14.98 3.64
C PHE A 408 -1.79 13.90 4.71
N SER A 409 -2.59 14.17 5.73
CA SER A 409 -2.94 13.16 6.75
C SER A 409 -4.10 12.26 6.33
N ILE A 410 -4.70 12.50 5.15
CA ILE A 410 -5.79 11.67 4.61
C ILE A 410 -5.17 10.45 3.91
N PRO A 411 -5.43 9.22 4.34
CA PRO A 411 -4.92 8.03 3.67
C PRO A 411 -5.66 7.78 2.34
N ALA A 412 -4.93 7.24 1.36
CA ALA A 412 -5.48 6.79 0.07
C ALA A 412 -5.77 5.29 0.03
N SER A 413 -5.02 4.51 0.81
CA SER A 413 -5.10 3.05 0.90
C SER A 413 -4.67 2.60 2.31
N ASN A 414 -4.86 1.32 2.59
CA ASN A 414 -4.33 0.66 3.79
C ASN A 414 -2.95 0.02 3.56
N ALA A 415 -2.18 0.43 2.54
CA ALA A 415 -0.96 -0.26 2.13
C ALA A 415 0.13 -0.34 3.22
N PHE A 416 0.22 0.66 4.10
CA PHE A 416 1.12 0.58 5.27
C PHE A 416 0.69 -0.53 6.25
N CYS A 417 -0.62 -0.75 6.41
CA CYS A 417 -1.17 -1.87 7.19
C CYS A 417 -0.82 -3.22 6.57
N GLU A 418 -0.95 -3.35 5.24
CA GLU A 418 -0.53 -4.56 4.52
C GLU A 418 0.97 -4.84 4.69
N THR A 419 1.80 -3.80 4.69
CA THR A 419 3.24 -3.93 4.97
C THR A 419 3.49 -4.50 6.38
N ILE A 420 2.73 -4.06 7.38
CA ILE A 420 2.81 -4.60 8.75
C ILE A 420 2.38 -6.07 8.76
N PHE A 421 1.29 -6.43 8.07
CA PHE A 421 0.84 -7.82 7.99
C PHE A 421 1.84 -8.74 7.31
N ILE A 422 2.56 -8.26 6.28
CA ILE A 422 3.66 -8.99 5.65
C ILE A 422 4.78 -9.26 6.67
N TYR A 423 5.26 -8.23 7.37
CA TYR A 423 6.28 -8.42 8.41
C TYR A 423 5.79 -9.33 9.53
N MET A 424 4.55 -9.18 9.97
CA MET A 424 3.95 -10.03 11.01
C MET A 424 3.91 -11.50 10.58
N LYS A 425 3.57 -11.80 9.32
CA LYS A 425 3.61 -13.17 8.76
C LYS A 425 5.03 -13.74 8.79
N TYR A 426 6.04 -12.92 8.45
CA TYR A 426 7.45 -13.34 8.51
C TYR A 426 7.90 -13.66 9.95
N LEU A 427 7.47 -12.88 10.93
CA LEU A 427 7.81 -13.13 12.34
C LEU A 427 7.13 -14.37 12.93
N TRP A 428 5.99 -14.78 12.38
CA TRP A 428 5.22 -15.94 12.81
C TRP A 428 5.49 -17.22 12.00
N ASN A 429 6.47 -17.23 11.11
CA ASN A 429 6.79 -18.43 10.35
C ASN A 429 7.30 -19.58 11.25
N ASP A 430 7.14 -20.81 10.78
CA ASP A 430 7.43 -22.01 11.57
C ASP A 430 8.94 -22.16 11.87
N SER A 431 9.84 -21.50 11.11
CA SER A 431 11.28 -21.48 11.37
C SER A 431 11.71 -20.61 12.55
N ARG A 432 10.92 -19.59 12.93
CA ARG A 432 11.18 -18.72 14.10
C ARG A 432 10.47 -19.17 15.39
N ASN A 433 10.03 -20.43 15.48
CA ASN A 433 9.46 -21.04 16.71
C ASN A 433 8.30 -20.25 17.35
N ARG A 434 7.42 -19.63 16.53
CA ARG A 434 6.20 -18.91 16.96
C ARG A 434 6.43 -18.04 18.21
N MET A 435 7.12 -16.92 18.01
CA MET A 435 7.28 -15.89 19.04
C MET A 435 5.93 -15.49 19.65
N ASN A 436 5.91 -15.22 20.96
CA ASN A 436 4.68 -14.78 21.63
C ASN A 436 4.20 -13.42 21.08
N HIS A 437 2.91 -13.13 21.28
CA HIS A 437 2.27 -11.92 20.75
C HIS A 437 3.00 -10.63 21.19
N ASP A 438 3.33 -10.50 22.48
CA ASP A 438 4.05 -9.35 23.04
C ASP A 438 5.40 -9.08 22.34
N LEU A 439 6.18 -10.14 22.04
CA LEU A 439 7.48 -9.99 21.39
C LEU A 439 7.31 -9.55 19.93
N VAL A 440 6.35 -10.14 19.21
CA VAL A 440 6.06 -9.75 17.83
C VAL A 440 5.56 -8.31 17.75
N GLU A 441 4.70 -7.92 18.70
CA GLU A 441 4.23 -6.55 18.84
C GLU A 441 5.39 -5.57 19.04
N ALA A 442 6.28 -5.86 19.99
CA ALA A 442 7.43 -5.01 20.30
C ALA A 442 8.42 -4.94 19.13
N GLU A 443 8.72 -6.06 18.47
CA GLU A 443 9.61 -6.11 17.31
C GLU A 443 9.03 -5.27 16.15
N LEU A 444 7.73 -5.40 15.86
CA LEU A 444 7.04 -4.61 14.84
C LEU A 444 7.02 -3.12 15.18
N LYS A 445 6.68 -2.75 16.43
CA LYS A 445 6.70 -1.35 16.88
C LYS A 445 8.08 -0.73 16.73
N ILE A 446 9.14 -1.42 17.16
CA ILE A 446 10.52 -0.92 17.01
C ILE A 446 10.86 -0.79 15.52
N LYS A 447 10.66 -1.84 14.73
CA LYS A 447 11.04 -1.86 13.31
C LYS A 447 10.28 -0.82 12.48
N MET A 448 9.00 -0.60 12.76
CA MET A 448 8.13 0.25 11.94
C MET A 448 8.10 1.71 12.42
N ASN A 449 8.34 1.98 13.71
CA ASN A 449 8.37 3.35 14.24
C ASN A 449 9.76 3.96 14.31
N THR A 450 10.82 3.15 14.21
CA THR A 450 12.20 3.64 14.21
C THR A 450 12.80 3.55 12.81
N HIS A 451 13.56 4.58 12.44
CA HIS A 451 14.33 4.61 11.19
C HIS A 451 15.84 4.64 11.45
N PHE A 452 16.24 4.32 12.68
CA PHE A 452 17.64 4.28 13.06
C PHE A 452 18.31 3.07 12.44
N THR A 453 19.53 3.25 11.93
CA THR A 453 20.43 2.12 11.76
C THR A 453 20.79 1.52 13.12
N CYS A 454 21.28 0.27 13.15
CA CYS A 454 21.72 -0.34 14.41
C CYS A 454 22.73 0.54 15.17
N THR A 455 23.66 1.18 14.46
CA THR A 455 24.63 2.11 15.03
C THR A 455 23.96 3.35 15.62
N GLN A 456 23.04 3.99 14.87
CA GLN A 456 22.32 5.16 15.36
C GLN A 456 21.44 4.83 16.56
N PHE A 457 20.81 3.65 16.58
CA PHE A 457 20.01 3.22 17.71
C PHE A 457 20.87 2.95 18.94
N TYR A 458 22.04 2.34 18.75
CA TYR A 458 23.02 2.17 19.82
C TYR A 458 23.48 3.52 20.40
N ASP A 459 23.84 4.47 19.54
CA ASP A 459 24.24 5.81 19.96
C ASP A 459 23.10 6.56 20.66
N TYR A 460 21.86 6.41 20.17
CA TYR A 460 20.66 6.92 20.85
C TYR A 460 20.52 6.34 22.25
N LEU A 461 20.62 5.01 22.40
CA LEU A 461 20.53 4.35 23.70
C LEU A 461 21.62 4.83 24.67
N LEU A 462 22.86 5.05 24.21
CA LEU A 462 23.93 5.58 25.04
C LEU A 462 23.62 6.96 25.65
N ASN A 463 22.78 7.74 24.98
CA ASN A 463 22.33 9.06 25.43
C ASN A 463 21.05 9.02 26.29
N GLU A 464 20.44 7.84 26.47
CA GLU A 464 19.20 7.63 27.22
C GLU A 464 19.45 6.72 28.45
N PRO A 465 20.06 7.25 29.53
CA PRO A 465 20.52 6.44 30.67
C PRO A 465 19.37 5.74 31.41
N ASP A 466 18.18 6.35 31.47
CA ASP A 466 17.00 5.75 32.10
C ASP A 466 16.48 4.56 31.28
N LEU A 467 16.46 4.67 29.95
CA LEU A 467 16.08 3.59 29.06
C LEU A 467 17.09 2.44 29.15
N LEU A 468 18.40 2.74 29.15
CA LEU A 468 19.44 1.74 29.37
C LEU A 468 19.30 1.02 30.71
N LYS A 469 18.94 1.75 31.77
CA LYS A 469 18.67 1.16 33.08
C LYS A 469 17.49 0.20 33.04
N GLN A 470 16.40 0.56 32.35
CA GLN A 470 15.25 -0.31 32.16
C GLN A 470 15.60 -1.55 31.32
N ILE A 471 16.33 -1.38 30.21
CA ILE A 471 16.80 -2.49 29.36
C ILE A 471 17.70 -3.44 30.14
N ARG A 472 18.56 -2.94 31.04
CA ARG A 472 19.44 -3.78 31.87
C ARG A 472 18.72 -4.41 33.06
N SER A 473 17.65 -3.79 33.55
CA SER A 473 16.91 -4.28 34.72
C SER A 473 16.34 -5.67 34.47
N SER A 474 16.30 -6.49 35.52
CA SER A 474 15.55 -7.75 35.55
C SER A 474 14.04 -7.54 35.59
N ASP A 475 13.58 -6.33 35.94
CA ASP A 475 12.15 -5.99 36.02
C ASP A 475 11.41 -6.22 34.70
N LYS A 476 12.12 -6.13 33.56
CA LYS A 476 11.55 -6.43 32.25
C LYS A 476 11.01 -7.86 32.12
N TYR A 477 11.59 -8.81 32.85
CA TYR A 477 11.11 -10.21 32.89
C TYR A 477 9.98 -10.44 33.90
N SER A 478 9.79 -9.52 34.84
CA SER A 478 8.78 -9.65 35.90
C SER A 478 7.35 -9.34 35.43
N ARG A 479 7.18 -8.64 34.30
CA ARG A 479 5.87 -8.40 33.66
C ARG A 479 5.36 -9.63 32.90
N VAL A 480 6.26 -10.42 32.30
CA VAL A 480 5.92 -11.65 31.54
C VAL A 480 5.41 -12.77 32.47
N ALA A 481 5.81 -12.77 33.74
CA ALA A 481 5.44 -13.80 34.72
C ALA A 481 4.02 -13.63 35.33
N LYS A 482 3.25 -12.61 34.92
CA LYS A 482 1.95 -12.26 35.54
C LYS A 482 0.75 -12.33 34.58
N VAL A 483 0.80 -13.12 33.52
CA VAL A 483 -0.45 -13.49 32.80
C VAL A 483 -1.09 -14.66 33.56
N PRO A 484 -2.25 -14.47 34.23
CA PRO A 484 -2.96 -15.58 34.82
C PRO A 484 -3.41 -16.51 33.69
N ARG A 485 -3.06 -17.80 33.77
CA ARG A 485 -3.77 -18.82 33.01
C ARG A 485 -5.23 -18.72 33.43
N ILE A 486 -6.11 -18.35 32.50
CA ILE A 486 -7.55 -18.49 32.70
C ILE A 486 -7.77 -19.99 32.94
N ALA A 487 -8.28 -20.32 34.13
CA ALA A 487 -8.63 -21.69 34.48
C ALA A 487 -9.77 -22.17 33.57
N GLU A 488 -9.67 -23.44 33.18
CA GLU A 488 -10.50 -24.20 32.22
C GLU A 488 -12.02 -24.00 32.35
#